data_AF-A0A7W0RQ38-F1
#
_entry.id   AF-A0A7W0RQ38-F1
#
_cell.length_a   1.000
_cell.length_b   1.000
_cell.length_c   1.000
_cell.angle_alpha   90.00
_cell.angle_beta   90.00
_cell.angle_gamma   90.00
#
_symmetry.space_group_name_H-M   'P 1'
#
loop_
_entity.id
_entity.type
_entity.pdbx_description
1 polymer ?
#
loop_
_entity_poly.entity_id
_entity_poly.type
_entity_poly.pdbx_seq_one_letter_code
_entity_poly.pdbx_strand_id
1 'polypeptide(L)'
;MIRFTTSVLIATLAAATTALAQQAPDPANAIAAAPKRQSLTRLWTGEEMWQFGDKRHKGDPAKSWRLIPGAKLELTYSGTGPLPKPVEYVIPLEEPLPLGTVYFLSVKNWYVGTMEATLGDITRKLETPRYDWTPIARFEPNERVDKIVLRYFPSTIVADTGKEQTQPYVVQGVFLSTEPTKIPFEGGEIISLMPQAPPTAREGNYFENGSFETGLYPWGPAFEVSGAKVIDSENLDDSTAADGRRSIKITADGSFGLNNKMYALPPGKYTFSFSAKADKRVNLEAKIRGLHTSLKDYDDTEVRDKFKLSEEWQRYSVTNETKEMPGFLYTAELRGEVKEPTNIWIDAILLENGDQTDYQPSHSIEVGYLSTKPGHIYYTGEEPATIDVLLCRESDRESQATVEYKVENYWGNQVDQGSKVVDLAGKNTRVRLPLFDQNTGIFRILFTAGDSQAEMVYS
;
A
#
# COMPACT_ATOMS: atom_id res chain seq x y z
N MET A 1 48.05 -24.68 55.97
CA MET A 1 48.19 -23.86 57.19
C MET A 1 48.55 -22.46 56.75
N ILE A 2 47.99 -21.43 57.40
CA ILE A 2 48.16 -19.98 57.19
C ILE A 2 47.19 -19.34 56.18
N ARG A 3 46.28 -18.54 56.75
CA ARG A 3 45.36 -17.57 56.12
C ARG A 3 46.13 -16.30 55.72
N PHE A 4 45.71 -15.63 54.65
CA PHE A 4 46.02 -14.22 54.44
C PHE A 4 44.76 -13.42 54.11
N THR A 5 44.43 -12.50 55.02
CA THR A 5 43.60 -11.31 54.84
C THR A 5 44.34 -10.30 53.98
N THR A 6 43.65 -9.68 53.02
CA THR A 6 44.11 -8.43 52.40
C THR A 6 42.93 -7.46 52.27
N SER A 7 42.91 -6.50 53.18
CA SER A 7 42.19 -5.23 53.06
C SER A 7 43.24 -4.12 53.13
N VAL A 8 42.92 -2.97 52.51
CA VAL A 8 43.58 -1.67 52.60
C VAL A 8 44.74 -1.44 51.63
N LEU A 9 44.46 -0.89 50.43
CA LEU A 9 45.14 0.32 49.88
C LEU A 9 44.58 0.72 48.49
N ILE A 10 43.40 1.36 48.40
CA ILE A 10 43.04 2.22 47.23
C ILE A 10 42.22 3.40 47.75
N ALA A 11 42.92 4.46 48.16
CA ALA A 11 42.31 5.76 48.44
C ALA A 11 43.35 6.87 48.24
N THR A 12 43.92 6.97 47.03
CA THR A 12 44.67 8.17 46.59
C THR A 12 44.98 8.13 45.09
N LEU A 13 43.98 7.87 44.24
CA LEU A 13 44.11 8.10 42.78
C LEU A 13 42.77 8.44 42.11
N ALA A 14 41.95 9.27 42.77
CA ALA A 14 40.64 9.71 42.26
C ALA A 14 40.42 11.22 42.39
N ALA A 15 41.49 12.01 42.50
CA ALA A 15 41.40 13.47 42.70
C ALA A 15 42.24 14.31 41.73
N ALA A 16 42.75 13.73 40.63
CA ALA A 16 43.58 14.45 39.66
C ALA A 16 43.12 14.33 38.19
N THR A 17 41.95 13.72 37.94
CA THR A 17 41.32 13.64 36.60
C THR A 17 40.02 14.46 36.47
N THR A 18 39.66 15.22 37.51
CA THR A 18 38.41 16.00 37.54
C THR A 18 38.61 17.51 37.32
N ALA A 19 39.85 17.97 37.10
CA ALA A 19 40.19 19.39 37.04
C ALA A 19 40.63 19.91 35.65
N LEU A 20 40.52 19.09 34.58
CA LEU A 20 40.84 19.50 33.20
C LEU A 20 39.71 19.22 32.19
N ALA A 21 38.51 18.83 32.66
CA ALA A 21 37.34 18.56 31.82
C ALA A 21 36.29 19.71 31.81
N GLN A 22 36.61 20.89 32.33
CA GLN A 22 35.66 22.01 32.49
C GLN A 22 35.81 23.14 31.47
N GLN A 23 36.36 22.88 30.27
CA GLN A 23 36.42 23.90 29.21
C GLN A 23 36.38 23.33 27.78
N ALA A 24 35.72 22.20 27.57
CA ALA A 24 35.25 21.83 26.23
C ALA A 24 33.84 22.43 26.06
N PRO A 25 33.59 23.30 25.06
CA PRO A 25 32.23 23.73 24.77
C PRO A 25 31.38 22.51 24.45
N ASP A 26 30.20 22.47 25.06
CA ASP A 26 29.19 21.43 24.85
C ASP A 26 28.94 21.25 23.34
N PRO A 27 29.24 20.07 22.74
CA PRO A 27 29.01 19.84 21.32
C PRO A 27 27.52 19.95 20.95
N ALA A 28 26.61 19.92 21.94
CA ALA A 28 25.19 20.19 21.75
C ALA A 28 24.85 21.69 21.52
N ASN A 29 25.76 22.62 21.81
CA ASN A 29 25.49 24.07 21.77
C ASN A 29 26.22 24.84 20.64
N ALA A 30 26.91 24.15 19.72
CA ALA A 30 27.64 24.78 18.61
C ALA A 30 27.14 24.38 17.21
N ILE A 31 25.98 23.71 17.08
CA ILE A 31 25.26 23.70 15.81
C ILE A 31 24.47 25.01 15.75
N ALA A 32 25.09 26.06 15.22
CA ALA A 32 24.38 27.26 14.83
C ALA A 32 23.13 26.81 14.05
N ALA A 33 21.94 27.17 14.53
CA ALA A 33 20.68 26.75 13.93
C ALA A 33 20.75 27.02 12.43
N ALA A 34 20.85 25.97 11.62
CA ALA A 34 20.87 26.11 10.18
C ALA A 34 19.66 26.97 9.80
N PRO A 35 19.83 28.01 8.96
CA PRO A 35 18.75 28.92 8.63
C PRO A 35 17.54 28.09 8.20
N LYS A 36 16.40 28.34 8.85
CA LYS A 36 15.16 27.58 8.64
C LYS A 36 14.83 27.66 7.16
N ARG A 37 15.05 26.56 6.41
CA ARG A 37 14.80 26.53 4.97
C ARG A 37 13.33 26.87 4.74
N GLN A 38 13.07 27.89 3.94
CA GLN A 38 11.72 28.29 3.60
C GLN A 38 11.08 27.16 2.80
N SER A 39 9.95 26.64 3.26
CA SER A 39 9.20 25.64 2.50
C SER A 39 8.51 26.31 1.32
N LEU A 40 8.51 25.63 0.18
CA LEU A 40 7.82 26.02 -1.03
C LEU A 40 6.84 24.91 -1.41
N THR A 41 5.59 25.30 -1.65
CA THR A 41 4.60 24.45 -2.33
C THR A 41 3.78 25.33 -3.25
N ARG A 42 3.72 24.95 -4.53
CA ARG A 42 3.02 25.66 -5.59
C ARG A 42 2.29 24.66 -6.47
N LEU A 43 1.10 25.03 -6.87
CA LEU A 43 0.24 24.26 -7.74
C LEU A 43 -0.39 25.24 -8.74
N TRP A 44 -0.09 25.06 -10.01
CA TRP A 44 -0.78 25.73 -11.11
C TRP A 44 -1.77 24.74 -11.71
N THR A 45 -3.05 25.07 -11.80
CA THR A 45 -4.06 24.14 -12.36
C THR A 45 -5.15 24.85 -13.14
N GLY A 46 -5.85 24.09 -14.00
CA GLY A 46 -7.07 24.60 -14.65
C GLY A 46 -6.77 25.75 -15.61
N GLU A 47 -7.55 26.83 -15.48
CA GLU A 47 -7.44 28.02 -16.34
C GLU A 47 -6.14 28.79 -16.12
N GLU A 48 -5.49 28.66 -14.96
CA GLU A 48 -4.18 29.28 -14.69
C GLU A 48 -3.12 28.83 -15.69
N MET A 49 -3.26 27.61 -16.22
CA MET A 49 -2.34 27.08 -17.22
C MET A 49 -2.41 27.87 -18.54
N TRP A 50 -3.52 28.55 -18.84
CA TRP A 50 -3.68 29.31 -20.08
C TRP A 50 -2.72 30.49 -20.20
N GLN A 51 -2.17 31.00 -19.10
CA GLN A 51 -1.23 32.11 -19.16
C GLN A 51 0.14 31.71 -19.73
N PHE A 52 0.46 30.41 -19.73
CA PHE A 52 1.75 29.89 -20.18
C PHE A 52 1.69 29.24 -21.57
N GLY A 53 0.52 29.21 -22.22
CA GLY A 53 0.34 28.58 -23.54
C GLY A 53 -0.65 29.31 -24.43
N ASP A 54 -0.45 29.20 -25.74
CA ASP A 54 -1.21 29.99 -26.72
C ASP A 54 -2.64 29.49 -26.94
N LYS A 55 -2.90 28.20 -26.67
CA LYS A 55 -4.20 27.57 -26.91
C LYS A 55 -4.83 27.10 -25.61
N ARG A 56 -6.15 27.25 -25.52
CA ARG A 56 -6.93 26.95 -24.32
C ARG A 56 -7.74 25.67 -24.50
N HIS A 57 -7.66 24.79 -23.54
CA HIS A 57 -8.58 23.68 -23.36
C HIS A 57 -9.56 24.04 -22.23
N LYS A 58 -10.86 24.13 -22.55
CA LYS A 58 -11.88 24.57 -21.57
C LYS A 58 -12.24 23.53 -20.52
N GLY A 59 -12.18 22.24 -20.85
CA GLY A 59 -12.63 21.20 -19.93
C GLY A 59 -14.13 21.27 -19.60
N ASP A 60 -14.58 20.36 -18.74
CA ASP A 60 -15.88 20.36 -18.06
C ASP A 60 -15.74 19.60 -16.72
N PRO A 61 -15.24 20.25 -15.66
CA PRO A 61 -14.96 19.60 -14.39
C PRO A 61 -16.21 19.05 -13.70
N ALA A 62 -17.39 19.60 -14.02
CA ALA A 62 -18.67 19.14 -13.47
C ALA A 62 -19.03 17.71 -13.96
N LYS A 63 -18.52 17.31 -15.13
CA LYS A 63 -18.70 15.94 -15.63
C LYS A 63 -17.66 14.97 -15.08
N SER A 64 -16.43 15.43 -14.86
CA SER A 64 -15.34 14.61 -14.33
C SER A 64 -14.15 15.48 -13.94
N TRP A 65 -13.51 15.17 -12.81
CA TRP A 65 -12.22 15.75 -12.40
C TRP A 65 -11.10 15.52 -13.45
N ARG A 66 -11.30 14.57 -14.39
CA ARG A 66 -10.38 14.30 -15.51
C ARG A 66 -10.44 15.36 -16.60
N LEU A 67 -11.53 16.13 -16.64
CA LEU A 67 -11.80 17.15 -17.65
C LEU A 67 -11.60 18.56 -17.09
N ILE A 68 -10.64 18.79 -16.20
CA ILE A 68 -10.34 20.17 -15.78
C ILE A 68 -9.77 20.98 -16.96
N PRO A 69 -9.94 22.31 -16.98
CA PRO A 69 -9.32 23.17 -17.98
C PRO A 69 -7.80 23.01 -18.03
N GLY A 70 -7.17 23.43 -19.12
CA GLY A 70 -5.71 23.39 -19.24
C GLY A 70 -5.18 24.09 -20.49
N ALA A 71 -3.86 24.17 -20.62
CA ALA A 71 -3.20 24.67 -21.83
C ALA A 71 -3.10 23.57 -22.88
N LYS A 72 -3.49 23.87 -24.12
CA LYS A 72 -3.38 22.93 -25.24
C LYS A 72 -2.06 23.17 -25.98
N LEU A 73 -1.31 22.11 -26.22
CA LEU A 73 -0.14 22.11 -27.10
C LEU A 73 -0.46 21.21 -28.30
N GLU A 74 0.06 21.52 -29.47
CA GLU A 74 -0.16 20.72 -30.68
C GLU A 74 1.18 20.52 -31.39
N LEU A 75 1.53 19.27 -31.64
CA LEU A 75 2.62 18.92 -32.54
C LEU A 75 2.00 18.51 -33.88
N THR A 76 2.30 19.28 -34.93
CA THR A 76 1.83 18.99 -36.29
C THR A 76 3.01 18.49 -37.13
N TYR A 77 2.82 17.40 -37.87
CA TYR A 77 3.87 16.83 -38.73
C TYR A 77 3.28 16.15 -39.98
N SER A 78 4.05 16.14 -41.07
CA SER A 78 3.56 15.81 -42.42
C SER A 78 3.53 14.31 -42.78
N GLY A 79 3.78 13.41 -41.83
CA GLY A 79 3.90 11.95 -42.07
C GLY A 79 5.17 11.53 -42.83
N THR A 80 5.64 12.34 -43.78
CA THR A 80 6.77 12.07 -44.71
C THR A 80 8.10 12.74 -44.35
N GLY A 81 8.22 13.28 -43.12
CA GLY A 81 9.38 14.08 -42.69
C GLY A 81 9.96 13.65 -41.34
N PRO A 82 11.08 14.23 -40.90
CA PRO A 82 11.58 14.01 -39.55
C PRO A 82 10.52 14.41 -38.52
N LEU A 83 10.48 13.71 -37.39
CA LEU A 83 9.61 14.11 -36.28
C LEU A 83 9.86 15.58 -35.90
N PRO A 84 8.80 16.34 -35.58
CA PRO A 84 8.95 17.72 -35.17
C PRO A 84 9.81 17.79 -33.91
N LYS A 85 10.52 18.90 -33.75
CA LYS A 85 11.24 19.16 -32.49
C LYS A 85 10.23 19.18 -31.34
N PRO A 86 10.66 18.83 -30.11
CA PRO A 86 9.78 18.91 -28.94
C PRO A 86 9.22 20.32 -28.79
N VAL A 87 7.96 20.40 -28.38
CA VAL A 87 7.33 21.68 -28.03
C VAL A 87 7.65 21.97 -26.57
N GLU A 88 8.21 23.15 -26.30
CA GLU A 88 8.46 23.61 -24.94
C GLU A 88 7.25 24.37 -24.39
N TYR A 89 6.88 24.06 -23.16
CA TYR A 89 5.91 24.80 -22.37
C TYR A 89 6.61 25.32 -21.12
N VAL A 90 6.71 26.65 -21.02
CA VAL A 90 7.60 27.32 -20.08
C VAL A 90 6.77 28.05 -19.03
N ILE A 91 7.00 27.71 -17.76
CA ILE A 91 6.34 28.34 -16.62
C ILE A 91 7.40 29.21 -15.93
N PRO A 92 7.41 30.54 -16.10
CA PRO A 92 8.30 31.41 -15.37
C PRO A 92 7.94 31.40 -13.88
N LEU A 93 8.96 31.41 -13.03
CA LEU A 93 8.79 31.55 -11.59
C LEU A 93 8.91 33.03 -11.21
N GLU A 94 8.05 33.48 -10.30
CA GLU A 94 8.08 34.86 -9.79
C GLU A 94 9.43 35.21 -9.16
N GLU A 95 10.02 34.23 -8.46
CA GLU A 95 11.34 34.32 -7.85
C GLU A 95 12.15 33.06 -8.15
N PRO A 96 13.49 33.17 -8.31
CA PRO A 96 14.34 32.00 -8.47
C PRO A 96 14.28 31.08 -7.25
N LEU A 97 14.26 29.76 -7.49
CA LEU A 97 14.27 28.78 -6.43
C LEU A 97 15.63 28.74 -5.70
N PRO A 98 15.65 28.56 -4.36
CA PRO A 98 16.88 28.38 -3.61
C PRO A 98 17.74 27.19 -4.05
N LEU A 99 19.04 27.40 -4.24
CA LEU A 99 19.99 26.29 -4.49
C LEU A 99 20.15 25.38 -3.26
N GLY A 100 20.63 24.16 -3.49
CA GLY A 100 20.87 23.18 -2.41
C GLY A 100 19.59 22.64 -1.74
N THR A 101 18.45 22.83 -2.40
CA THR A 101 17.13 22.35 -1.98
C THR A 101 16.64 21.26 -2.93
N VAL A 102 15.96 20.26 -2.36
CA VAL A 102 15.32 19.19 -3.14
C VAL A 102 13.92 19.65 -3.54
N TYR A 103 13.60 19.53 -4.82
CA TYR A 103 12.29 19.83 -5.38
C TYR A 103 11.60 18.56 -5.87
N PHE A 104 10.29 18.51 -5.65
CA PHE A 104 9.38 17.46 -6.05
C PHE A 104 8.41 18.04 -7.07
N LEU A 105 8.44 17.52 -8.30
CA LEU A 105 7.64 18.00 -9.42
C LEU A 105 6.70 16.90 -9.91
N SER A 106 5.44 17.26 -10.17
CA SER A 106 4.48 16.40 -10.86
C SER A 106 3.66 17.23 -11.86
N VAL A 107 3.24 16.62 -12.97
CA VAL A 107 2.47 17.30 -14.02
C VAL A 107 1.21 16.51 -14.32
N LYS A 108 0.06 17.19 -14.33
CA LYS A 108 -1.22 16.62 -14.76
C LYS A 108 -1.40 16.81 -16.26
N ASN A 109 -1.58 15.71 -16.98
CA ASN A 109 -1.77 15.74 -18.43
C ASN A 109 -3.01 14.95 -18.86
N TRP A 110 -3.64 15.39 -19.95
CA TRP A 110 -4.74 14.63 -20.55
C TRP A 110 -4.24 13.40 -21.31
N TYR A 111 -3.19 13.55 -22.12
CA TYR A 111 -2.77 12.54 -23.11
C TYR A 111 -1.60 11.68 -22.63
N VAL A 112 -1.54 10.46 -23.15
CA VAL A 112 -0.37 9.57 -23.01
C VAL A 112 0.72 10.05 -23.98
N GLY A 113 1.96 10.07 -23.52
CA GLY A 113 3.11 10.48 -24.31
C GLY A 113 4.42 10.37 -23.54
N THR A 114 5.45 11.00 -24.10
CA THR A 114 6.73 11.20 -23.42
C THR A 114 6.92 12.69 -23.22
N MET A 115 7.27 13.06 -21.99
CA MET A 115 7.60 14.43 -21.62
C MET A 115 8.93 14.45 -20.86
N GLU A 116 9.67 15.54 -20.99
CA GLU A 116 10.76 15.88 -20.08
C GLU A 116 10.41 17.12 -19.28
N ALA A 117 10.90 17.20 -18.05
CA ALA A 117 10.86 18.41 -17.25
C ALA A 117 12.29 18.84 -16.90
N THR A 118 12.56 20.14 -17.03
CA THR A 118 13.82 20.76 -16.65
C THR A 118 13.60 21.77 -15.53
N LEU A 119 14.42 21.65 -14.47
CA LEU A 119 14.59 22.64 -13.40
C LEU A 119 16.08 22.97 -13.29
N GLY A 120 16.47 24.20 -13.64
CA GLY A 120 17.88 24.60 -13.67
C GLY A 120 18.68 23.76 -14.67
N ASP A 121 19.75 23.14 -14.19
CA ASP A 121 20.66 22.26 -14.94
C ASP A 121 20.14 20.81 -15.08
N ILE A 122 19.08 20.43 -14.37
CA ILE A 122 18.60 19.05 -14.33
C ILE A 122 17.40 18.86 -15.26
N THR A 123 17.50 17.88 -16.15
CA THR A 123 16.38 17.41 -16.99
C THR A 123 16.05 15.96 -16.64
N ARG A 124 14.75 15.66 -16.46
CA ARG A 124 14.23 14.33 -16.17
C ARG A 124 13.13 13.97 -17.16
N LYS A 125 13.12 12.72 -17.63
CA LYS A 125 11.96 12.15 -18.33
C LYS A 125 10.84 11.90 -17.32
N LEU A 126 9.62 12.31 -17.65
CA LEU A 126 8.41 12.06 -16.88
C LEU A 126 7.47 11.15 -17.68
N GLU A 127 6.96 10.11 -17.04
CA GLU A 127 5.89 9.28 -17.60
C GLU A 127 4.57 10.02 -17.45
N THR A 128 3.85 10.21 -18.57
CA THR A 128 2.56 10.94 -18.57
C THR A 128 1.40 9.95 -18.62
N PRO A 129 0.84 9.55 -17.46
CA PRO A 129 -0.40 8.77 -17.44
C PRO A 129 -1.56 9.60 -18.00
N ARG A 130 -2.49 8.93 -18.68
CA ARG A 130 -3.69 9.58 -19.22
C ARG A 130 -4.58 10.07 -18.07
N TYR A 131 -4.99 11.34 -18.12
CA TYR A 131 -5.90 11.96 -17.14
C TYR A 131 -5.35 12.09 -15.73
N ASP A 132 -4.05 11.92 -15.53
CA ASP A 132 -3.48 11.84 -14.19
C ASP A 132 -2.21 12.67 -14.03
N TRP A 133 -1.82 12.84 -12.77
CA TRP A 133 -0.55 13.39 -12.34
C TRP A 133 0.56 12.38 -12.63
N THR A 134 1.68 12.85 -13.18
CA THR A 134 2.89 12.04 -13.31
C THR A 134 3.37 11.59 -11.92
N PRO A 135 4.08 10.46 -11.79
CA PRO A 135 4.86 10.17 -10.59
C PRO A 135 5.72 11.38 -10.19
N ILE A 136 5.92 11.58 -8.89
CA ILE A 136 6.68 12.71 -8.37
C ILE A 136 8.15 12.52 -8.72
N ALA A 137 8.70 13.45 -9.49
CA ALA A 137 10.10 13.47 -9.85
C ALA A 137 10.91 14.37 -8.90
N ARG A 138 12.06 13.87 -8.47
CA ARG A 138 13.00 14.56 -7.57
C ARG A 138 14.07 15.31 -8.36
N PHE A 139 14.28 16.58 -8.01
CA PHE A 139 15.26 17.49 -8.61
C PHE A 139 16.13 18.13 -7.52
N GLU A 140 17.44 18.18 -7.74
CA GLU A 140 18.43 18.80 -6.84
C GLU A 140 19.34 19.73 -7.64
N PRO A 141 18.79 20.84 -8.19
CA PRO A 141 19.48 21.69 -9.14
C PRO A 141 20.70 22.36 -8.50
N ASN A 142 21.79 22.46 -9.26
CA ASN A 142 23.00 23.18 -8.88
C ASN A 142 23.06 24.57 -9.52
N GLU A 143 22.23 24.81 -10.53
CA GLU A 143 22.07 26.10 -11.17
C GLU A 143 20.75 26.78 -10.81
N ARG A 144 20.71 28.11 -11.02
CA ARG A 144 19.55 28.95 -10.75
C ARG A 144 18.31 28.40 -11.47
N VAL A 145 17.22 28.20 -10.73
CA VAL A 145 15.93 27.80 -11.31
C VAL A 145 14.98 28.99 -11.29
N ASP A 146 14.79 29.64 -12.44
CA ASP A 146 13.85 30.76 -12.61
C ASP A 146 12.63 30.40 -13.45
N LYS A 147 12.56 29.14 -13.93
CA LYS A 147 11.44 28.60 -14.70
C LYS A 147 11.40 27.08 -14.63
N ILE A 148 10.21 26.54 -14.91
CA ILE A 148 9.98 25.13 -15.20
C ILE A 148 9.83 25.00 -16.71
N VAL A 149 10.58 24.10 -17.34
CA VAL A 149 10.43 23.83 -18.79
C VAL A 149 9.92 22.41 -18.97
N LEU A 150 8.73 22.26 -19.55
CA LEU A 150 8.16 20.99 -19.94
C LEU A 150 8.34 20.79 -21.45
N ARG A 151 9.01 19.71 -21.88
CA ARG A 151 9.20 19.38 -23.30
C ARG A 151 8.32 18.19 -23.68
N TYR A 152 7.42 18.40 -24.63
CA TYR A 152 6.53 17.37 -25.12
C TYR A 152 7.05 16.79 -26.43
N PHE A 153 7.21 15.47 -26.48
CA PHE A 153 7.70 14.73 -27.64
C PHE A 153 6.52 14.09 -28.38
N PRO A 154 6.61 13.84 -29.69
CA PRO A 154 5.64 12.96 -30.37
C PRO A 154 5.59 11.58 -29.69
N SER A 155 4.40 11.10 -29.31
CA SER A 155 4.27 9.88 -28.48
C SER A 155 4.63 8.59 -29.21
N THR A 156 4.54 8.59 -30.54
CA THR A 156 4.81 7.43 -31.40
C THR A 156 5.22 7.90 -32.80
N ILE A 157 6.13 7.17 -33.45
CA ILE A 157 6.28 7.24 -34.91
C ILE A 157 5.03 6.58 -35.47
N VAL A 158 4.02 7.36 -35.82
CA VAL A 158 2.90 6.85 -36.61
C VAL A 158 3.47 6.53 -38.00
N ALA A 159 3.13 5.36 -38.54
CA ALA A 159 3.54 4.98 -39.88
C ALA A 159 3.25 6.12 -40.87
N ASP A 160 4.19 6.36 -41.79
CA ASP A 160 4.05 7.41 -42.80
C ASP A 160 2.75 7.17 -43.59
N THR A 161 1.77 8.06 -43.40
CA THR A 161 0.49 8.01 -44.11
C THR A 161 0.42 9.01 -45.26
N GLY A 162 1.47 9.81 -45.50
CA GLY A 162 1.42 10.94 -46.43
C GLY A 162 0.45 12.05 -46.05
N LYS A 163 -0.16 12.00 -44.85
CA LYS A 163 -1.15 12.96 -44.38
C LYS A 163 -0.59 13.73 -43.18
N GLU A 164 -1.00 14.99 -43.07
CA GLU A 164 -0.76 15.80 -41.89
C GLU A 164 -1.38 15.13 -40.65
N GLN A 165 -0.57 14.99 -39.61
CA GLN A 165 -0.98 14.46 -38.32
C GLN A 165 -0.80 15.54 -37.26
N THR A 166 -1.81 15.70 -36.42
CA THR A 166 -1.75 16.60 -35.27
C THR A 166 -1.89 15.78 -34.00
N GLN A 167 -0.90 15.92 -33.12
CA GLN A 167 -0.90 15.34 -31.80
C GLN A 167 -1.16 16.43 -30.75
N PRO A 168 -2.36 16.45 -30.15
CA PRO A 168 -2.65 17.37 -29.06
C PRO A 168 -2.09 16.84 -27.73
N TYR A 169 -1.59 17.77 -26.92
CA TYR A 169 -1.36 17.62 -25.48
C TYR A 169 -2.22 18.64 -24.74
N VAL A 170 -2.64 18.31 -23.52
CA VAL A 170 -3.28 19.29 -22.63
C VAL A 170 -2.59 19.22 -21.28
N VAL A 171 -1.93 20.30 -20.90
CA VAL A 171 -1.30 20.50 -19.60
C VAL A 171 -2.36 21.06 -18.67
N GLN A 172 -2.84 20.23 -17.75
CA GLN A 172 -3.95 20.56 -16.86
C GLN A 172 -3.46 21.08 -15.50
N GLY A 173 -2.23 20.79 -15.13
CA GLY A 173 -1.61 21.36 -13.94
C GLY A 173 -0.15 20.98 -13.76
N VAL A 174 0.55 21.77 -12.95
CA VAL A 174 1.93 21.54 -12.53
C VAL A 174 2.02 21.76 -11.03
N PHE A 175 2.58 20.79 -10.33
CA PHE A 175 2.82 20.81 -8.89
C PHE A 175 4.32 20.84 -8.64
N LEU A 176 4.78 21.78 -7.80
CA LEU A 176 6.16 21.91 -7.35
C LEU A 176 6.20 22.09 -5.83
N SER A 177 6.96 21.26 -5.14
CA SER A 177 7.09 21.32 -3.67
C SER A 177 8.51 21.03 -3.20
N THR A 178 8.91 21.61 -2.07
CA THR A 178 10.11 21.19 -1.31
C THR A 178 9.75 20.21 -0.19
N GLU A 179 8.47 19.98 0.04
CA GLU A 179 7.93 19.10 1.07
C GLU A 179 7.56 17.76 0.43
N PRO A 180 8.29 16.65 0.70
CA PRO A 180 8.04 15.35 0.09
C PRO A 180 6.69 14.74 0.50
N THR A 181 6.12 15.23 1.59
CA THR A 181 4.84 14.79 2.12
C THR A 181 3.66 15.49 1.46
N LYS A 182 3.87 16.50 0.61
CA LYS A 182 2.75 17.14 -0.11
C LYS A 182 2.66 16.55 -1.50
N ILE A 183 1.47 16.10 -1.87
CA ILE A 183 1.21 15.56 -3.20
C ILE A 183 -0.05 16.20 -3.80
N PRO A 184 -0.11 16.37 -5.12
CA PRO A 184 -1.33 16.80 -5.77
C PRO A 184 -2.31 15.62 -5.86
N PHE A 185 -3.59 15.89 -5.60
CA PHE A 185 -4.68 14.92 -5.64
C PHE A 185 -5.78 15.37 -6.59
N GLU A 186 -6.31 14.41 -7.35
CA GLU A 186 -7.39 14.57 -8.33
C GLU A 186 -7.31 15.87 -9.15
N GLY A 187 -8.29 16.77 -9.00
CA GLY A 187 -8.50 17.97 -9.80
C GLY A 187 -7.66 19.18 -9.41
N GLY A 188 -6.79 19.08 -8.40
CA GLY A 188 -5.94 20.18 -7.96
C GLY A 188 -5.95 20.45 -6.45
N GLU A 189 -6.25 19.45 -5.62
CA GLU A 189 -6.06 19.59 -4.17
C GLU A 189 -4.62 19.22 -3.81
N ILE A 190 -4.06 19.85 -2.78
CA ILE A 190 -2.77 19.44 -2.21
C ILE A 190 -3.07 18.74 -0.90
N ILE A 191 -2.83 17.43 -0.87
CA ILE A 191 -2.96 16.66 0.36
C ILE A 191 -1.59 16.52 1.02
N SER A 192 -1.56 16.67 2.33
CA SER A 192 -0.37 16.37 3.12
C SER A 192 -0.47 14.91 3.55
N LEU A 193 0.42 14.09 3.03
CA LEU A 193 0.72 12.78 3.60
C LEU A 193 1.16 13.04 5.04
N MET A 194 0.40 12.50 5.99
CA MET A 194 0.83 12.52 7.38
C MET A 194 2.17 11.81 7.45
N PRO A 195 3.24 12.47 7.95
CA PRO A 195 4.49 11.77 8.23
C PRO A 195 4.15 10.64 9.19
N GLN A 196 4.19 9.41 8.71
CA GLN A 196 4.06 8.26 9.58
C GLN A 196 5.45 8.02 10.15
N ALA A 197 5.55 7.91 11.48
CA ALA A 197 6.72 7.24 12.03
C ALA A 197 6.67 5.77 11.58
N PRO A 198 7.82 5.11 11.37
CA PRO A 198 7.83 3.66 11.19
C PRO A 198 7.01 3.01 12.30
N PRO A 199 6.06 2.11 11.99
CA PRO A 199 5.33 1.40 13.01
C PRO A 199 6.29 0.57 13.86
N THR A 200 5.97 0.35 15.13
CA THR A 200 6.84 -0.46 16.00
C THR A 200 6.91 -1.89 15.46
N ALA A 201 8.13 -2.45 15.40
CA ALA A 201 8.30 -3.86 15.08
C ALA A 201 7.64 -4.72 16.16
N ARG A 202 6.97 -5.79 15.76
CA ARG A 202 6.39 -6.77 16.68
C ARG A 202 6.87 -8.17 16.32
N GLU A 203 6.91 -9.02 17.33
CA GLU A 203 7.21 -10.44 17.14
C GLU A 203 5.98 -11.18 16.60
N GLY A 204 6.22 -12.35 16.00
CA GLY A 204 5.18 -13.26 15.53
C GLY A 204 4.56 -12.87 14.18
N ASN A 205 3.42 -13.48 13.89
CA ASN A 205 2.75 -13.36 12.61
C ASN A 205 2.08 -12.00 12.44
N TYR A 206 2.45 -11.28 11.38
CA TYR A 206 1.83 -10.03 10.99
C TYR A 206 0.44 -10.21 10.37
N PHE A 207 0.16 -11.37 9.78
CA PHE A 207 -1.09 -11.65 9.07
C PHE A 207 -2.13 -12.32 9.96
N GLU A 208 -3.31 -11.73 9.98
CA GLU A 208 -4.49 -12.32 10.60
C GLU A 208 -5.02 -13.49 9.77
N ASN A 209 -5.56 -14.50 10.43
CA ASN A 209 -6.29 -15.61 9.81
C ASN A 209 -5.46 -16.31 8.72
N GLY A 210 -4.17 -16.56 9.00
CA GLY A 210 -3.25 -17.24 8.08
C GLY A 210 -3.62 -18.71 7.83
N SER A 211 -4.43 -19.31 8.72
CA SER A 211 -4.88 -20.70 8.64
C SER A 211 -6.36 -20.87 8.30
N PHE A 212 -7.06 -19.80 7.93
CA PHE A 212 -8.47 -19.84 7.48
C PHE A 212 -9.49 -20.43 8.48
N GLU A 213 -9.11 -20.54 9.75
CA GLU A 213 -9.98 -21.04 10.81
C GLU A 213 -11.11 -20.06 11.15
N THR A 214 -10.86 -18.76 10.95
CA THR A 214 -11.81 -17.69 11.26
C THR A 214 -12.57 -17.16 10.03
N GLY A 215 -12.46 -17.85 8.88
CA GLY A 215 -13.17 -17.52 7.65
C GLY A 215 -12.22 -17.08 6.55
N LEU A 216 -12.64 -16.13 5.72
CA LEU A 216 -11.81 -15.62 4.61
C LEU A 216 -11.15 -14.28 4.90
N TYR A 217 -11.81 -13.38 5.62
CA TYR A 217 -11.22 -12.07 5.94
C TYR A 217 -9.90 -12.24 6.72
N PRO A 218 -8.84 -11.47 6.41
CA PRO A 218 -8.75 -10.37 5.44
C PRO A 218 -8.27 -10.78 4.03
N TRP A 219 -8.31 -12.06 3.70
CA TRP A 219 -7.89 -12.58 2.40
C TRP A 219 -8.98 -12.47 1.35
N GLY A 220 -8.59 -12.13 0.12
CA GLY A 220 -9.49 -11.99 -1.01
C GLY A 220 -8.79 -12.18 -2.35
N PRO A 221 -9.50 -12.07 -3.48
CA PRO A 221 -8.90 -12.21 -4.79
C PRO A 221 -7.87 -11.10 -5.06
N ALA A 222 -6.81 -11.41 -5.82
CA ALA A 222 -5.79 -10.43 -6.17
C ALA A 222 -6.32 -9.31 -7.10
N PHE A 223 -6.07 -8.05 -6.74
CA PHE A 223 -6.67 -6.83 -7.34
C PHE A 223 -6.36 -6.57 -8.82
N GLU A 224 -5.45 -7.33 -9.44
CA GLU A 224 -4.98 -7.13 -10.82
C GLU A 224 -5.13 -8.37 -11.71
N VAL A 225 -5.65 -9.46 -11.16
CA VAL A 225 -5.81 -10.70 -11.90
C VAL A 225 -7.15 -10.66 -12.62
N SER A 226 -7.11 -10.27 -13.89
CA SER A 226 -8.28 -10.31 -14.77
C SER A 226 -8.88 -11.72 -14.78
N GLY A 227 -10.16 -11.83 -14.44
CA GLY A 227 -10.86 -13.11 -14.39
C GLY A 227 -10.61 -13.95 -13.13
N ALA A 228 -9.95 -13.40 -12.10
CA ALA A 228 -9.88 -14.07 -10.80
C ALA A 228 -11.30 -14.38 -10.33
N LYS A 229 -11.54 -15.65 -9.98
CA LYS A 229 -12.84 -16.08 -9.46
C LYS A 229 -13.09 -15.41 -8.12
N VAL A 230 -14.36 -15.15 -7.84
CA VAL A 230 -14.80 -14.70 -6.50
C VAL A 230 -14.34 -15.73 -5.49
N ILE A 231 -13.73 -15.26 -4.40
CA ILE A 231 -13.37 -16.08 -3.26
C ILE A 231 -14.49 -15.92 -2.22
N ASP A 232 -15.17 -17.01 -1.90
CA ASP A 232 -16.29 -17.04 -0.96
C ASP A 232 -16.25 -18.29 -0.05
N SER A 233 -17.31 -18.51 0.73
CA SER A 233 -17.38 -19.63 1.67
C SER A 233 -17.14 -21.01 1.05
N GLU A 234 -17.37 -21.20 -0.25
CA GLU A 234 -17.12 -22.48 -0.94
C GLU A 234 -15.63 -22.76 -1.15
N ASN A 235 -14.78 -21.73 -1.03
CA ASN A 235 -13.33 -21.88 -1.09
C ASN A 235 -12.71 -22.34 0.23
N LEU A 236 -13.48 -22.41 1.33
CA LEU A 236 -12.98 -23.00 2.57
C LEU A 236 -13.16 -24.53 2.50
N ASP A 237 -12.05 -25.25 2.51
CA ASP A 237 -12.03 -26.71 2.43
C ASP A 237 -11.66 -27.30 3.80
N ASP A 238 -12.54 -28.16 4.34
CA ASP A 238 -12.32 -28.88 5.60
C ASP A 238 -11.91 -30.35 5.42
N SER A 239 -11.62 -30.78 4.19
CA SER A 239 -11.13 -32.12 3.88
C SER A 239 -9.61 -32.27 4.06
N THR A 240 -8.86 -31.17 4.02
CA THR A 240 -7.40 -31.16 4.15
C THR A 240 -6.91 -29.79 4.62
N ALA A 241 -5.90 -29.78 5.48
CA ALA A 241 -5.26 -28.58 5.99
C ALA A 241 -3.80 -28.90 6.37
N ALA A 242 -2.94 -27.88 6.35
CA ALA A 242 -1.60 -27.94 6.91
C ALA A 242 -1.59 -27.56 8.40
N ASP A 243 -2.45 -26.61 8.81
CA ASP A 243 -2.74 -26.29 10.21
C ASP A 243 -4.25 -26.34 10.48
N GLY A 244 -4.64 -26.77 11.69
CA GLY A 244 -6.03 -26.71 12.10
C GLY A 244 -6.95 -27.68 11.34
N ARG A 245 -8.11 -27.17 10.91
CA ARG A 245 -9.19 -27.92 10.27
C ARG A 245 -9.42 -27.49 8.82
N ARG A 246 -9.08 -26.25 8.46
CA ARG A 246 -9.43 -25.67 7.16
C ARG A 246 -8.20 -25.21 6.40
N SER A 247 -8.34 -25.20 5.09
CA SER A 247 -7.45 -24.46 4.20
C SER A 247 -8.28 -23.70 3.17
N ILE A 248 -7.67 -22.74 2.47
CA ILE A 248 -8.30 -22.16 1.29
C ILE A 248 -8.00 -23.03 0.07
N LYS A 249 -9.06 -23.40 -0.66
CA LYS A 249 -9.01 -24.11 -1.93
C LYS A 249 -9.40 -23.19 -3.08
N ILE A 250 -8.49 -23.01 -4.02
CA ILE A 250 -8.68 -22.22 -5.23
C ILE A 250 -8.75 -23.17 -6.43
N THR A 251 -9.91 -23.22 -7.10
CA THR A 251 -10.11 -23.98 -8.35
C THR A 251 -9.84 -23.08 -9.56
N ALA A 252 -8.61 -23.10 -10.05
CA ALA A 252 -8.15 -22.23 -11.14
C ALA A 252 -8.21 -22.93 -12.50
N ASP A 253 -8.55 -22.17 -13.55
CA ASP A 253 -8.54 -22.56 -14.97
C ASP A 253 -7.86 -21.47 -15.85
N GLY A 254 -6.93 -20.74 -15.24
CA GLY A 254 -6.19 -19.63 -15.83
C GLY A 254 -5.33 -18.93 -14.79
N SER A 255 -5.28 -17.60 -14.82
CA SER A 255 -4.63 -16.82 -13.76
C SER A 255 -5.46 -16.85 -12.47
N PHE A 256 -4.78 -16.94 -11.33
CA PHE A 256 -5.40 -16.87 -10.01
C PHE A 256 -4.53 -16.07 -9.05
N GLY A 257 -5.13 -15.57 -7.98
CA GLY A 257 -4.37 -14.93 -6.91
C GLY A 257 -5.17 -14.73 -5.64
N LEU A 258 -4.45 -14.68 -4.54
CA LEU A 258 -4.92 -14.41 -3.19
C LEU A 258 -4.10 -13.25 -2.63
N ASN A 259 -4.79 -12.19 -2.22
CA ASN A 259 -4.18 -11.02 -1.58
C ASN A 259 -4.73 -10.81 -0.18
N ASN A 260 -3.96 -10.11 0.64
CA ASN A 260 -4.38 -9.65 1.95
C ASN A 260 -4.70 -8.14 1.94
N LYS A 261 -5.30 -7.62 3.02
CA LYS A 261 -5.34 -6.19 3.33
C LYS A 261 -3.92 -5.61 3.47
N MET A 262 -3.83 -4.29 3.54
CA MET A 262 -2.55 -3.62 3.79
C MET A 262 -2.21 -3.65 5.29
N TYR A 263 -0.92 -3.83 5.59
CA TYR A 263 -0.32 -3.74 6.93
C TYR A 263 0.77 -2.69 6.95
N ALA A 264 0.88 -2.00 8.08
CA ALA A 264 1.98 -1.11 8.34
C ALA A 264 3.19 -1.94 8.84
N LEU A 265 4.28 -2.01 8.07
CA LEU A 265 5.49 -2.76 8.43
C LEU A 265 6.69 -1.82 8.60
N PRO A 266 7.43 -1.86 9.71
CA PRO A 266 8.69 -1.13 9.78
C PRO A 266 9.67 -1.61 8.69
N PRO A 267 10.64 -0.78 8.29
CA PRO A 267 11.74 -1.24 7.46
C PRO A 267 12.52 -2.37 8.15
N GLY A 268 12.87 -3.40 7.40
CA GLY A 268 13.76 -4.46 7.88
C GLY A 268 13.64 -5.76 7.11
N LYS A 269 14.29 -6.80 7.64
CA LYS A 269 14.27 -8.16 7.10
C LYS A 269 12.96 -8.84 7.47
N TYR A 270 12.27 -9.39 6.48
CA TYR A 270 11.04 -10.14 6.65
C TYR A 270 11.11 -11.51 5.99
N THR A 271 10.47 -12.49 6.63
CA THR A 271 10.19 -13.80 6.04
C THR A 271 8.70 -13.91 5.76
N PHE A 272 8.35 -14.12 4.49
CA PHE A 272 7.01 -14.49 4.07
C PHE A 272 6.98 -16.00 3.80
N SER A 273 6.19 -16.75 4.57
CA SER A 273 6.06 -18.21 4.46
C SER A 273 4.60 -18.66 4.43
N PHE A 274 4.37 -19.83 3.85
CA PHE A 274 3.04 -20.45 3.75
C PHE A 274 3.19 -21.94 3.48
N SER A 275 2.15 -22.72 3.79
CA SER A 275 2.02 -24.10 3.35
C SER A 275 1.13 -24.15 2.10
N ALA A 276 1.52 -24.96 1.11
CA ALA A 276 0.70 -25.13 -0.08
C ALA A 276 0.85 -26.53 -0.69
N LYS A 277 -0.18 -26.93 -1.44
CA LYS A 277 -0.17 -28.07 -2.36
C LYS A 277 -1.09 -27.82 -3.54
N ALA A 278 -0.95 -28.60 -4.61
CA ALA A 278 -1.85 -28.56 -5.75
C ALA A 278 -2.03 -29.95 -6.35
N ASP A 279 -3.22 -30.27 -6.88
CA ASP A 279 -3.49 -31.59 -7.49
C ASP A 279 -2.79 -31.78 -8.85
N LYS A 280 -2.20 -30.71 -9.38
CA LYS A 280 -1.30 -30.70 -10.54
C LYS A 280 -0.16 -29.73 -10.29
N ARG A 281 0.93 -29.88 -11.04
CA ARG A 281 2.10 -28.98 -10.91
C ARG A 281 1.74 -27.54 -11.32
N VAL A 282 1.96 -26.61 -10.39
CA VAL A 282 1.72 -25.18 -10.57
C VAL A 282 2.96 -24.39 -10.16
N ASN A 283 3.27 -23.30 -10.87
CA ASN A 283 4.20 -22.30 -10.36
C ASN A 283 3.41 -21.24 -9.60
N LEU A 284 3.72 -21.04 -8.33
CA LEU A 284 3.14 -20.01 -7.47
C LEU A 284 4.19 -18.95 -7.19
N GLU A 285 3.89 -17.69 -7.43
CA GLU A 285 4.69 -16.55 -7.01
C GLU A 285 4.14 -16.02 -5.69
N ALA A 286 5.03 -15.87 -4.71
CA ALA A 286 4.72 -15.23 -3.43
C ALA A 286 5.51 -13.94 -3.31
N LYS A 287 4.86 -12.85 -2.92
CA LYS A 287 5.53 -11.57 -2.75
C LYS A 287 4.83 -10.63 -1.78
N ILE A 288 5.62 -9.73 -1.20
CA ILE A 288 5.13 -8.56 -0.50
C ILE A 288 5.24 -7.36 -1.44
N ARG A 289 4.17 -6.57 -1.55
CA ARG A 289 4.09 -5.35 -2.37
C ARG A 289 3.81 -4.17 -1.48
N GLY A 290 4.39 -3.03 -1.76
CA GLY A 290 4.09 -1.78 -1.06
C GLY A 290 3.31 -0.81 -1.93
N LEU A 291 2.60 0.13 -1.32
CA LEU A 291 1.92 1.21 -2.06
C LEU A 291 2.94 2.07 -2.82
N HIS A 292 2.84 2.18 -4.14
CA HIS A 292 3.73 3.01 -4.95
C HIS A 292 3.61 4.49 -4.53
N THR A 293 4.65 5.29 -4.78
CA THR A 293 4.69 6.73 -4.42
C THR A 293 3.59 7.60 -5.03
N SER A 294 2.93 7.12 -6.08
CA SER A 294 1.72 7.75 -6.67
C SER A 294 0.43 7.47 -5.90
N LEU A 295 0.45 6.55 -4.93
CA LEU A 295 -0.68 6.02 -4.17
C LEU A 295 -1.77 5.34 -5.03
N LYS A 296 -1.41 4.90 -6.24
CA LYS A 296 -2.36 4.36 -7.23
C LYS A 296 -2.01 2.97 -7.74
N ASP A 297 -0.82 2.53 -7.43
CA ASP A 297 -0.27 1.25 -7.87
C ASP A 297 0.53 0.66 -6.70
N TYR A 298 1.09 -0.52 -6.90
CA TYR A 298 1.95 -1.17 -5.95
C TYR A 298 3.29 -1.54 -6.57
N ASP A 299 4.38 -1.23 -5.88
CA ASP A 299 5.68 -1.78 -6.25
C ASP A 299 5.92 -3.12 -5.57
N ASP A 300 6.56 -4.02 -6.31
CA ASP A 300 7.12 -5.22 -5.72
C ASP A 300 8.27 -4.84 -4.77
N THR A 301 8.26 -5.44 -3.57
CA THR A 301 9.44 -5.41 -2.68
C THR A 301 10.43 -6.51 -3.10
N GLU A 302 11.58 -6.58 -2.41
CA GLU A 302 12.54 -7.66 -2.62
C GLU A 302 12.11 -8.97 -1.94
N VAL A 303 11.06 -8.96 -1.11
CA VAL A 303 10.46 -10.16 -0.53
C VAL A 303 9.56 -10.81 -1.58
N ARG A 304 10.17 -11.57 -2.49
CA ARG A 304 9.51 -12.20 -3.64
C ARG A 304 10.25 -13.45 -4.10
N ASP A 305 9.53 -14.54 -4.37
CA ASP A 305 10.08 -15.72 -5.04
C ASP A 305 9.00 -16.53 -5.78
N LYS A 306 9.43 -17.52 -6.57
CA LYS A 306 8.58 -18.45 -7.33
C LYS A 306 8.82 -19.88 -6.92
N PHE A 307 7.73 -20.57 -6.59
CA PHE A 307 7.73 -21.94 -6.08
C PHE A 307 7.03 -22.89 -7.05
N LYS A 308 7.52 -24.12 -7.13
CA LYS A 308 6.85 -25.22 -7.84
C LYS A 308 6.07 -26.05 -6.83
N LEU A 309 4.74 -25.97 -6.87
CA LEU A 309 3.90 -26.69 -5.94
C LEU A 309 3.91 -28.20 -6.21
N SER A 310 4.01 -28.97 -5.13
CA SER A 310 3.82 -30.42 -5.10
C SER A 310 2.37 -30.82 -4.83
N GLU A 311 2.08 -32.11 -5.02
CA GLU A 311 0.80 -32.74 -4.64
C GLU A 311 0.65 -32.94 -3.13
N GLU A 312 1.76 -32.98 -2.41
CA GLU A 312 1.81 -33.04 -0.95
C GLU A 312 1.96 -31.65 -0.33
N TRP A 313 1.48 -31.49 0.91
CA TRP A 313 1.71 -30.27 1.68
C TRP A 313 3.20 -30.03 1.87
N GLN A 314 3.65 -28.86 1.46
CA GLN A 314 5.02 -28.40 1.67
C GLN A 314 4.98 -26.95 2.15
N ARG A 315 5.96 -26.60 2.97
CA ARG A 315 6.16 -25.23 3.43
C ARG A 315 7.14 -24.51 2.51
N TYR A 316 6.74 -23.34 2.04
CA TYR A 316 7.51 -22.46 1.16
C TYR A 316 7.78 -21.15 1.88
N SER A 317 8.90 -20.51 1.56
CA SER A 317 9.24 -19.22 2.15
C SER A 317 10.20 -18.41 1.30
N VAL A 318 10.13 -17.09 1.48
CA VAL A 318 11.09 -16.13 0.94
C VAL A 318 11.43 -15.13 2.04
N THR A 319 12.72 -14.83 2.16
CA THR A 319 13.25 -13.90 3.16
C THR A 319 14.07 -12.81 2.50
N ASN A 320 13.71 -11.54 2.72
CA ASN A 320 14.45 -10.41 2.20
C ASN A 320 14.16 -9.11 2.97
N GLU A 321 14.82 -8.02 2.61
CA GLU A 321 14.56 -6.69 3.16
C GLU A 321 13.34 -6.03 2.49
N THR A 322 12.49 -5.37 3.28
CA THR A 322 11.48 -4.44 2.76
C THR A 322 12.13 -3.09 2.42
N LYS A 323 11.74 -2.51 1.28
CA LYS A 323 12.08 -1.12 0.94
C LYS A 323 11.13 -0.19 1.68
N GLU A 324 11.57 1.00 2.07
CA GLU A 324 10.66 2.01 2.61
C GLU A 324 9.62 2.44 1.57
N MET A 325 8.34 2.26 1.91
CA MET A 325 7.20 2.58 1.05
C MET A 325 6.31 3.64 1.72
N PRO A 326 5.58 4.47 0.95
CA PRO A 326 4.60 5.42 1.46
C PRO A 326 3.70 4.85 2.56
N GLY A 327 3.72 5.50 3.73
CA GLY A 327 2.92 5.10 4.90
C GLY A 327 3.30 3.75 5.50
N PHE A 328 4.41 3.14 5.09
CA PHE A 328 4.82 1.80 5.48
C PHE A 328 3.78 0.73 5.15
N LEU A 329 2.93 0.96 4.14
CA LEU A 329 1.81 0.08 3.81
C LEU A 329 2.20 -0.99 2.81
N TYR A 330 2.01 -2.25 3.18
CA TYR A 330 2.32 -3.41 2.36
C TYR A 330 1.18 -4.42 2.34
N THR A 331 1.02 -5.14 1.24
CA THR A 331 0.12 -6.29 1.09
C THR A 331 0.91 -7.53 0.67
N ALA A 332 0.45 -8.72 1.06
CA ALA A 332 0.92 -9.98 0.51
C ALA A 332 0.08 -10.39 -0.70
N GLU A 333 0.76 -10.96 -1.69
CA GLU A 333 0.16 -11.55 -2.89
C GLU A 333 0.74 -12.94 -3.12
N LEU A 334 -0.15 -13.93 -3.25
CA LEU A 334 0.14 -15.27 -3.76
C LEU A 334 -0.58 -15.41 -5.10
N ARG A 335 0.14 -15.58 -6.20
CA ARG A 335 -0.46 -15.65 -7.54
C ARG A 335 0.18 -16.67 -8.44
N GLY A 336 -0.57 -17.16 -9.42
CA GLY A 336 -0.06 -18.11 -10.40
C GLY A 336 -0.93 -18.19 -11.63
N GLU A 337 -0.52 -19.06 -12.54
CA GLU A 337 -1.26 -19.34 -13.77
C GLU A 337 -1.25 -20.85 -14.02
N VAL A 338 -2.40 -21.40 -14.38
CA VAL A 338 -2.57 -22.81 -14.75
C VAL A 338 -3.10 -22.94 -16.18
N LYS A 339 -2.66 -23.98 -16.89
CA LYS A 339 -3.09 -24.25 -18.27
C LYS A 339 -4.33 -25.14 -18.35
N GLU A 340 -4.64 -25.81 -17.26
CA GLU A 340 -5.75 -26.74 -17.13
C GLU A 340 -6.40 -26.56 -15.75
N PRO A 341 -7.69 -26.90 -15.60
CA PRO A 341 -8.35 -26.85 -14.29
C PRO A 341 -7.53 -27.58 -13.23
N THR A 342 -7.20 -26.86 -12.17
CA THR A 342 -6.28 -27.28 -11.10
C THR A 342 -6.80 -26.76 -9.75
N ASN A 343 -6.80 -27.62 -8.73
CA ASN A 343 -7.08 -27.24 -7.36
C ASN A 343 -5.77 -26.91 -6.65
N ILE A 344 -5.71 -25.73 -6.04
CA ILE A 344 -4.58 -25.27 -5.21
C ILE A 344 -5.09 -25.08 -3.79
N TRP A 345 -4.39 -25.64 -2.81
CA TRP A 345 -4.64 -25.43 -1.39
C TRP A 345 -3.52 -24.60 -0.80
N ILE A 346 -3.88 -23.59 -0.01
CA ILE A 346 -2.95 -22.70 0.70
C ILE A 346 -3.39 -22.65 2.16
N ASP A 347 -2.43 -22.62 3.07
CA ASP A 347 -2.67 -22.63 4.52
C ASP A 347 -1.45 -22.13 5.29
N ALA A 348 -1.59 -21.92 6.60
CA ALA A 348 -0.52 -21.56 7.53
C ALA A 348 0.34 -20.38 7.04
N ILE A 349 -0.31 -19.32 6.57
CA ILE A 349 0.34 -18.14 5.99
C ILE A 349 0.90 -17.24 7.10
N LEU A 350 2.19 -16.92 7.00
CA LEU A 350 2.96 -16.22 8.01
C LEU A 350 3.82 -15.12 7.38
N LEU A 351 3.78 -13.92 7.94
CA LEU A 351 4.79 -12.89 7.71
C LEU A 351 5.39 -12.50 9.05
N GLU A 352 6.71 -12.51 9.15
CA GLU A 352 7.41 -12.20 10.40
C GLU A 352 8.70 -11.41 10.14
N ASN A 353 9.13 -10.65 11.15
CA ASN A 353 10.41 -9.95 11.10
C ASN A 353 11.55 -10.94 11.42
N GLY A 354 12.56 -11.01 10.56
CA GLY A 354 13.71 -11.89 10.73
C GLY A 354 13.58 -13.24 10.02
N ASP A 355 14.00 -14.30 10.70
CA ASP A 355 14.08 -15.67 10.14
C ASP A 355 12.78 -16.45 10.37
N GLN A 356 12.58 -17.51 9.58
CA GLN A 356 11.36 -18.32 9.63
C GLN A 356 11.17 -19.06 10.97
N THR A 357 10.00 -18.96 11.60
CA THR A 357 9.58 -19.81 12.73
C THR A 357 8.51 -20.83 12.33
N ASP A 358 8.05 -21.66 13.27
CA ASP A 358 6.82 -22.44 13.10
C ASP A 358 5.61 -21.53 12.96
N TYR A 359 4.57 -21.99 12.25
CA TYR A 359 3.35 -21.21 12.09
C TYR A 359 2.67 -21.00 13.45
N GLN A 360 2.32 -19.75 13.72
CA GLN A 360 1.46 -19.33 14.82
C GLN A 360 0.46 -18.29 14.28
N PRO A 361 -0.78 -18.25 14.79
CA PRO A 361 -1.73 -17.18 14.50
C PRO A 361 -1.17 -15.80 14.89
N SER A 362 -1.74 -14.71 14.36
CA SER A 362 -1.28 -13.35 14.71
C SER A 362 -1.60 -12.95 16.15
N HIS A 363 -2.60 -13.60 16.76
CA HIS A 363 -3.08 -13.31 18.10
C HIS A 363 -3.45 -14.61 18.83
N SER A 364 -3.44 -14.58 20.17
CA SER A 364 -3.82 -15.76 20.98
C SER A 364 -5.24 -16.23 20.72
N ILE A 365 -6.15 -15.29 20.45
CA ILE A 365 -7.48 -15.49 19.88
C ILE A 365 -7.57 -14.65 18.61
N GLU A 366 -7.93 -15.30 17.50
CA GLU A 366 -8.34 -14.62 16.28
C GLU A 366 -9.87 -14.64 16.17
N VAL A 367 -10.44 -13.54 15.71
CA VAL A 367 -11.86 -13.42 15.35
C VAL A 367 -12.00 -13.16 13.86
N GLY A 368 -13.03 -13.75 13.27
CA GLY A 368 -13.40 -13.54 11.88
C GLY A 368 -14.87 -13.84 11.67
N TYR A 369 -15.30 -13.85 10.42
CA TYR A 369 -16.70 -14.09 10.08
C TYR A 369 -16.83 -14.94 8.84
N LEU A 370 -17.99 -15.56 8.70
CA LEU A 370 -18.40 -16.30 7.51
C LEU A 370 -19.83 -15.92 7.15
N SER A 371 -20.01 -15.35 5.96
CA SER A 371 -21.31 -15.13 5.34
C SER A 371 -21.47 -16.08 4.16
N THR A 372 -22.64 -16.67 4.01
CA THR A 372 -23.02 -17.46 2.84
C THR A 372 -23.85 -16.65 1.84
N LYS A 373 -24.08 -15.35 2.11
CA LYS A 373 -24.83 -14.46 1.22
C LYS A 373 -23.86 -13.81 0.22
N PRO A 374 -24.04 -13.99 -1.10
CA PRO A 374 -23.19 -13.37 -2.10
C PRO A 374 -23.13 -11.85 -1.94
N GLY A 375 -21.90 -11.30 -1.92
CA GLY A 375 -21.67 -9.87 -1.72
C GLY A 375 -22.12 -9.33 -0.36
N HIS A 376 -22.44 -10.20 0.59
CA HIS A 376 -23.02 -9.86 1.89
C HIS A 376 -24.32 -9.03 1.77
N ILE A 377 -25.14 -9.34 0.76
CA ILE A 377 -26.42 -8.66 0.50
C ILE A 377 -27.55 -9.50 1.09
N TYR A 378 -28.36 -8.87 1.94
CA TYR A 378 -29.51 -9.47 2.62
C TYR A 378 -30.79 -8.76 2.17
N TYR A 379 -31.79 -9.51 1.70
CA TYR A 379 -33.03 -8.93 1.18
C TYR A 379 -34.14 -8.86 2.23
N THR A 380 -34.87 -7.75 2.24
CA THR A 380 -36.05 -7.57 3.11
C THR A 380 -37.11 -8.61 2.80
N GLY A 381 -37.69 -9.23 3.84
CA GLY A 381 -38.72 -10.26 3.69
C GLY A 381 -38.18 -11.68 3.52
N GLU A 382 -36.85 -11.86 3.50
CA GLU A 382 -36.21 -13.17 3.70
C GLU A 382 -36.07 -13.51 5.20
N GLU A 383 -35.30 -14.56 5.49
CA GLU A 383 -34.87 -14.90 6.85
C GLU A 383 -34.11 -13.75 7.53
N PRO A 384 -34.15 -13.65 8.87
CA PRO A 384 -33.38 -12.66 9.60
C PRO A 384 -31.90 -12.67 9.19
N ALA A 385 -31.36 -11.47 8.92
CA ALA A 385 -29.97 -11.33 8.55
C ALA A 385 -29.09 -11.82 9.71
N THR A 386 -28.31 -12.87 9.48
CA THR A 386 -27.39 -13.44 10.47
C THR A 386 -26.02 -13.64 9.87
N ILE A 387 -25.02 -13.65 10.75
CA ILE A 387 -23.63 -13.91 10.42
C ILE A 387 -23.05 -14.93 11.39
N ASP A 388 -22.17 -15.78 10.90
CA ASP A 388 -21.37 -16.65 11.75
C ASP A 388 -20.08 -15.94 12.12
N VAL A 389 -19.90 -15.67 13.40
CA VAL A 389 -18.63 -15.24 13.97
C VAL A 389 -17.82 -16.47 14.31
N LEU A 390 -16.58 -16.51 13.83
CA LEU A 390 -15.65 -17.61 14.00
C LEU A 390 -14.51 -17.14 14.90
N LEU A 391 -14.17 -17.96 15.90
CA LEU A 391 -13.02 -17.74 16.77
C LEU A 391 -12.05 -18.90 16.63
N CYS A 392 -10.77 -18.59 16.55
CA CYS A 392 -9.68 -19.55 16.63
C CYS A 392 -8.78 -19.18 17.81
N ARG A 393 -8.35 -20.15 18.62
CA ARG A 393 -7.37 -19.92 19.70
C ARG A 393 -6.10 -20.72 19.45
N GLU A 394 -4.95 -20.17 19.83
CA GLU A 394 -3.67 -20.86 19.72
C GLU A 394 -3.51 -21.96 20.78
N SER A 395 -3.99 -21.72 22.00
CA SER A 395 -3.79 -22.63 23.14
C SER A 395 -5.08 -22.89 23.92
N ASP A 396 -5.14 -24.02 24.62
CA ASP A 396 -6.29 -24.40 25.47
C ASP A 396 -6.36 -23.63 26.81
N ARG A 397 -5.58 -22.54 26.97
CA ARG A 397 -5.52 -21.78 28.23
C ARG A 397 -6.77 -20.93 28.48
N GLU A 398 -7.43 -20.47 27.43
CA GLU A 398 -8.60 -19.60 27.53
C GLU A 398 -9.86 -20.42 27.30
N SER A 399 -10.71 -20.54 28.31
CA SER A 399 -11.99 -21.25 28.21
C SER A 399 -13.11 -20.39 27.63
N GLN A 400 -12.93 -19.06 27.60
CA GLN A 400 -13.93 -18.09 27.15
C GLN A 400 -13.26 -16.91 26.44
N ALA A 401 -13.98 -16.30 25.51
CA ALA A 401 -13.63 -15.04 24.89
C ALA A 401 -14.84 -14.10 24.88
N THR A 402 -14.61 -12.79 24.98
CA THR A 402 -15.64 -11.78 24.73
C THR A 402 -15.50 -11.30 23.30
N VAL A 403 -16.55 -11.49 22.50
CA VAL A 403 -16.68 -10.88 21.18
C VAL A 403 -17.45 -9.58 21.35
N GLU A 404 -16.83 -8.45 21.04
CA GLU A 404 -17.52 -7.17 20.94
C GLU A 404 -17.79 -6.85 19.47
N TYR A 405 -18.91 -6.18 19.18
CA TYR A 405 -19.22 -5.71 17.84
C TYR A 405 -19.70 -4.26 17.85
N LYS A 406 -19.38 -3.56 16.77
CA LYS A 406 -19.84 -2.19 16.49
C LYS A 406 -20.34 -2.13 15.05
N VAL A 407 -21.55 -1.59 14.85
CA VAL A 407 -22.14 -1.38 13.53
C VAL A 407 -22.22 0.11 13.23
N GLU A 408 -21.71 0.49 12.07
CA GLU A 408 -21.78 1.84 11.52
C GLU A 408 -22.52 1.83 10.19
N ASN A 409 -23.26 2.89 9.89
CA ASN A 409 -23.85 3.09 8.58
C ASN A 409 -22.84 3.68 7.57
N TYR A 410 -23.25 3.82 6.32
CA TYR A 410 -22.44 4.41 5.23
C TYR A 410 -21.80 5.77 5.57
N TRP A 411 -22.42 6.55 6.45
CA TRP A 411 -21.91 7.86 6.87
C TRP A 411 -20.96 7.79 8.08
N GLY A 412 -20.59 6.59 8.54
CA GLY A 412 -19.74 6.38 9.70
C GLY A 412 -20.45 6.62 11.05
N ASN A 413 -21.77 6.78 11.06
CA ASN A 413 -22.51 6.91 12.32
C ASN A 413 -22.74 5.52 12.90
N GLN A 414 -22.41 5.34 14.17
CA GLN A 414 -22.72 4.11 14.89
C GLN A 414 -24.25 3.95 15.04
N VAL A 415 -24.77 2.79 14.63
CA VAL A 415 -26.20 2.44 14.66
C VAL A 415 -26.52 1.28 15.59
N ASP A 416 -25.53 0.44 15.91
CA ASP A 416 -25.66 -0.65 16.88
C ASP A 416 -24.30 -0.99 17.50
N GLN A 417 -24.31 -1.62 18.67
CA GLN A 417 -23.13 -2.19 19.32
C GLN A 417 -23.54 -3.23 20.36
N GLY A 418 -22.66 -4.17 20.66
CA GLY A 418 -22.89 -5.12 21.73
C GLY A 418 -21.68 -5.98 22.03
N SER A 419 -21.84 -6.90 22.99
CA SER A 419 -20.84 -7.89 23.31
C SER A 419 -21.47 -9.23 23.68
N LYS A 420 -20.72 -10.31 23.47
CA LYS A 420 -21.14 -11.67 23.78
C LYS A 420 -19.95 -12.47 24.31
N VAL A 421 -20.12 -13.04 25.50
CA VAL A 421 -19.19 -14.04 26.03
C VAL A 421 -19.43 -15.36 25.32
N VAL A 422 -18.37 -15.97 24.83
CA VAL A 422 -18.36 -17.19 24.04
C VAL A 422 -17.50 -18.23 24.74
N ASP A 423 -18.08 -19.41 24.99
CA ASP A 423 -17.33 -20.57 25.50
C ASP A 423 -16.49 -21.19 24.39
N LEU A 424 -15.17 -21.26 24.60
CA LEU A 424 -14.21 -21.83 23.66
C LEU A 424 -14.10 -23.34 23.89
N ALA A 425 -15.03 -24.10 23.33
CA ALA A 425 -15.13 -25.55 23.48
C ALA A 425 -14.02 -26.35 22.75
N GLY A 426 -13.08 -25.67 22.08
CA GLY A 426 -11.94 -26.26 21.37
C GLY A 426 -11.09 -25.18 20.68
N LYS A 427 -10.18 -25.59 19.79
CA LYS A 427 -9.35 -24.67 18.97
C LYS A 427 -10.22 -23.68 18.20
N ASN A 428 -11.36 -24.15 17.68
CA ASN A 428 -12.27 -23.37 16.84
C ASN A 428 -13.67 -23.33 17.43
N THR A 429 -14.27 -22.13 17.47
CA THR A 429 -15.63 -21.92 17.96
C THR A 429 -16.43 -21.09 16.96
N ARG A 430 -17.71 -21.41 16.79
CA ARG A 430 -18.64 -20.71 15.91
C ARG A 430 -19.83 -20.20 16.70
N VAL A 431 -20.15 -18.93 16.54
CA VAL A 431 -21.32 -18.30 17.15
C VAL A 431 -22.10 -17.54 16.11
N ARG A 432 -23.41 -17.76 16.07
CA ARG A 432 -24.31 -17.01 15.20
C ARG A 432 -24.73 -15.71 15.90
N LEU A 433 -24.61 -14.59 15.20
CA LEU A 433 -25.10 -13.28 15.64
C LEU A 433 -26.14 -12.75 14.64
N PRO A 434 -27.20 -12.08 15.12
CA PRO A 434 -28.06 -11.29 14.24
C PRO A 434 -27.28 -10.06 13.74
N LEU A 435 -27.53 -9.66 12.49
CA LEU A 435 -27.08 -8.38 11.96
C LEU A 435 -28.12 -7.30 12.24
N PHE A 436 -27.68 -6.04 12.31
CA PHE A 436 -28.60 -4.92 12.43
C PHE A 436 -29.47 -4.81 11.16
N ASP A 437 -30.79 -4.88 11.33
CA ASP A 437 -31.78 -4.99 10.25
C ASP A 437 -32.91 -3.96 10.33
N GLN A 438 -32.81 -2.96 11.22
CA GLN A 438 -33.89 -1.97 11.44
C GLN A 438 -34.10 -1.03 10.24
N ASN A 439 -33.12 -0.90 9.35
CA ASN A 439 -33.18 -0.04 8.17
C ASN A 439 -32.50 -0.72 6.97
N THR A 440 -32.98 -0.43 5.76
CA THR A 440 -32.24 -0.74 4.53
C THR A 440 -31.07 0.24 4.37
N GLY A 441 -29.92 -0.27 3.93
CA GLY A 441 -28.74 0.56 3.73
C GLY A 441 -27.46 -0.25 3.69
N ILE A 442 -26.34 0.44 3.56
CA ILE A 442 -25.01 -0.18 3.63
C ILE A 442 -24.47 0.03 5.03
N PHE A 443 -24.04 -1.06 5.65
CA PHE A 443 -23.52 -1.10 7.00
C PHE A 443 -22.15 -1.74 7.05
N ARG A 444 -21.41 -1.37 8.08
CA ARG A 444 -20.07 -1.84 8.39
C ARG A 444 -20.09 -2.37 9.81
N ILE A 445 -19.80 -3.66 9.98
CA ILE A 445 -19.68 -4.28 11.28
C ILE A 445 -18.21 -4.63 11.56
N LEU A 446 -17.72 -4.15 12.70
CA LEU A 446 -16.41 -4.47 13.24
C LEU A 446 -16.58 -5.43 14.42
N PHE A 447 -15.97 -6.60 14.35
CA PHE A 447 -15.83 -7.55 15.44
C PHE A 447 -14.47 -7.41 16.10
N THR A 448 -14.41 -7.53 17.43
CA THR A 448 -13.15 -7.58 18.17
C THR A 448 -13.19 -8.71 19.21
N ALA A 449 -12.05 -9.38 19.41
CA ALA A 449 -11.85 -10.35 20.48
C ALA A 449 -10.38 -10.27 20.94
N GLY A 450 -10.16 -9.68 22.11
CA GLY A 450 -8.80 -9.29 22.53
C GLY A 450 -8.23 -8.26 21.54
N ASP A 451 -7.03 -8.55 21.03
CA ASP A 451 -6.34 -7.68 20.06
C ASP A 451 -6.72 -7.98 18.60
N SER A 452 -7.42 -9.10 18.34
CA SER A 452 -7.86 -9.46 16.99
C SER A 452 -9.10 -8.67 16.57
N GLN A 453 -9.15 -8.29 15.30
CA GLN A 453 -10.27 -7.57 14.70
C GLN A 453 -10.66 -8.18 13.34
N ALA A 454 -11.95 -8.14 13.02
CA ALA A 454 -12.45 -8.47 11.69
C ALA A 454 -13.57 -7.52 11.27
N GLU A 455 -13.62 -7.17 9.99
CA GLU A 455 -14.56 -6.18 9.47
C GLU A 455 -15.34 -6.74 8.28
N MET A 456 -16.65 -6.52 8.27
CA MET A 456 -17.53 -6.87 7.16
C MET A 456 -18.37 -5.66 6.76
N VAL A 457 -18.44 -5.40 5.45
CA VAL A 457 -19.47 -4.53 4.87
C VAL A 457 -20.62 -5.42 4.39
N TYR A 458 -21.86 -5.03 4.70
CA TYR A 458 -23.07 -5.73 4.31
C TYR A 458 -24.19 -4.73 3.92
N SER A 459 -25.20 -5.20 3.18
CA SER A 459 -26.33 -4.39 2.73
C SER A 459 -27.67 -5.07 2.91
#